data_AF-A0A352L083-F1
#
_entry.id   AF-A0A352L083-F1
#
_cell.length_a   1.000
_cell.length_b   1.000
_cell.length_c   1.000
_cell.angle_alpha   90.00
_cell.angle_beta   90.00
_cell.angle_gamma   90.00
#
_symmetry.space_group_name_H-M   'P 1'
#
loop_
_entity.id
_entity.type
_entity.pdbx_description
1 polymer ?
#
loop_
_entity_poly.entity_id
_entity_poly.type
_entity_poly.pdbx_seq_one_letter_code
_entity_poly.pdbx_strand_id
1 'polypeptide(L)' 'MATDAELIEALRQVIDPELMVNVVDLGLIYSVNQTDRKVAVEMTLTSPACPAGPQIVQQAKMALERLEDVDEASITITL' A
#
# COMPACT_ATOMS: atom_id res chain seq x y z
N MET A 1 16.36 7.65 0.05
CA MET A 1 15.45 6.65 0.60
C MET A 1 14.35 7.42 1.29
N ALA A 2 13.10 7.12 0.96
CA ALA A 2 11.97 7.75 1.62
C ALA A 2 11.94 7.29 3.08
N THR A 3 11.45 8.15 3.96
CA THR A 3 11.29 7.77 5.36
C THR A 3 10.09 6.84 5.53
N ASP A 4 10.09 5.99 6.57
CA ASP A 4 8.92 5.13 6.88
C ASP A 4 7.64 5.96 7.03
N ALA A 5 7.76 7.18 7.58
CA ALA A 5 6.65 8.12 7.70
C ALA A 5 6.07 8.52 6.32
N GLU A 6 6.92 8.82 5.35
CA GLU A 6 6.48 9.19 3.99
C GLU A 6 5.81 8.03 3.26
N LEU A 7 6.33 6.81 3.42
CA LEU A 7 5.72 5.61 2.83
C LEU A 7 4.33 5.36 3.43
N ILE A 8 4.19 5.51 4.75
CA ILE A 8 2.91 5.37 5.47
C ILE A 8 1.93 6.49 5.06
N GLU A 9 2.39 7.74 4.95
CA GLU A 9 1.58 8.87 4.48
C GLU A 9 1.08 8.67 3.04
N ALA A 10 1.91 8.13 2.15
CA ALA A 10 1.50 7.76 0.80
C ALA A 10 0.42 6.67 0.82
N LEU A 11 0.61 5.62 1.63
CA LEU A 11 -0.37 4.54 1.78
C LEU A 11 -1.68 4.99 2.43
N ARG A 12 -1.67 6.04 3.28
CA ARG A 12 -2.89 6.66 3.83
C ARG A 12 -3.82 7.25 2.76
N GLN A 13 -3.32 7.56 1.57
CA GLN A 13 -4.14 8.05 0.46
C GLN A 13 -4.96 6.93 -0.20
N VAL A 14 -4.64 5.66 0.08
CA VAL A 14 -5.32 4.50 -0.47
C VAL A 14 -6.54 4.19 0.40
N ILE A 15 -7.72 4.37 -0.19
CA ILE A 15 -9.00 4.20 0.50
C ILE A 15 -9.65 2.90 0.04
N ASP A 16 -10.07 2.08 1.00
CA ASP A 16 -10.92 0.93 0.73
C ASP A 16 -12.31 1.43 0.27
N PRO A 17 -12.75 1.12 -0.96
CA PRO A 17 -14.01 1.63 -1.49
C PRO A 17 -15.25 0.99 -0.85
N GLU A 18 -15.11 -0.13 -0.13
CA GLU A 18 -16.23 -0.76 0.57
C GLU A 18 -16.43 -0.14 1.96
N LEU A 19 -15.34 0.13 2.67
CA LEU A 19 -15.37 0.68 4.02
C LEU A 19 -15.24 2.20 4.08
N MET A 20 -14.80 2.86 3.00
CA MET A 20 -14.53 4.30 2.93
C MET A 20 -13.47 4.77 3.96
N VAL A 21 -12.56 3.88 4.35
CA VAL A 21 -11.46 4.13 5.30
C VAL A 21 -10.13 3.76 4.63
N ASN A 22 -9.04 4.40 5.03
CA ASN A 22 -7.74 4.12 4.47
C ASN A 22 -7.13 2.80 4.99
N VAL A 23 -6.30 2.16 4.16
CA VAL A 23 -5.69 0.85 4.46
C VAL A 23 -4.77 0.86 5.68
N VAL A 24 -4.22 2.03 6.04
CA VAL A 24 -3.33 2.19 7.21
C VAL A 24 -4.14 2.25 8.51
N ASP A 25 -5.20 3.04 8.57
CA ASP A 25 -6.12 3.13 9.72
C ASP A 25 -6.91 1.84 9.92
N LEU A 26 -7.20 1.10 8.85
CA LEU A 26 -7.77 -0.25 8.94
C LEU A 26 -6.77 -1.29 9.47
N GLY A 27 -5.48 -0.96 9.55
CA GLY A 27 -4.44 -1.90 9.99
C GLY A 27 -4.21 -3.04 9.00
N LEU A 28 -4.46 -2.82 7.71
CA LEU A 28 -4.30 -3.84 6.66
C LEU A 28 -2.84 -3.98 6.21
N ILE A 29 -1.98 -3.01 6.51
CA ILE A 29 -0.56 -3.04 6.19
C ILE A 29 0.19 -3.79 7.29
N TYR A 30 0.83 -4.91 6.93
CA TYR A 30 1.68 -5.68 7.84
C TYR A 30 3.10 -5.15 7.89
N SER A 31 3.67 -4.87 6.72
CA SER A 31 5.07 -4.46 6.59
C SER A 31 5.26 -3.60 5.36
N VAL A 32 6.15 -2.62 5.49
CA VAL A 32 6.63 -1.78 4.39
C VAL A 32 8.14 -1.81 4.49
N ASN A 33 8.81 -2.24 3.43
CA ASN A 33 10.27 -2.27 3.38
C ASN A 33 10.76 -1.59 2.11
N GLN A 34 11.61 -0.58 2.29
CA GLN A 34 12.32 0.04 1.17
C GLN A 34 13.74 -0.50 1.10
N THR A 35 14.10 -1.05 -0.06
CA THR A 35 15.48 -1.38 -0.42
C THR A 35 15.87 -0.53 -1.62
N ASP A 36 16.82 0.38 -1.44
CA ASP A 36 17.22 1.39 -2.43
C ASP A 36 16.02 2.25 -2.88
N ARG A 37 15.58 2.11 -4.12
CA ARG A 37 14.41 2.78 -4.70
C ARG A 37 13.23 1.82 -4.94
N LYS A 38 13.27 0.62 -4.37
CA LYS A 38 12.21 -0.38 -4.47
C LYS A 38 11.48 -0.50 -3.16
N VAL A 39 10.16 -0.46 -3.20
CA VAL A 39 9.31 -0.62 -2.02
C VAL A 39 8.54 -1.92 -2.13
N ALA A 40 8.67 -2.76 -1.11
CA ALA A 40 7.86 -3.96 -0.92
C ALA A 40 6.86 -3.71 0.19
N VAL A 41 5.57 -3.91 -0.10
CA VAL A 41 4.49 -3.82 0.87
C VAL A 41 3.82 -5.18 1.01
N GLU A 42 3.70 -5.63 2.25
CA GLU A 42 2.86 -6.77 2.61
C GLU A 42 1.58 -6.25 3.27
N MET A 43 0.45 -6.63 2.70
CA MET A 43 -0.85 -6.25 3.23
C MET A 43 -1.85 -7.39 3.14
N THR A 44 -2.97 -7.25 3.85
CA THR A 44 -4.12 -8.15 3.73
C THR A 44 -5.34 -7.41 3.20
N LEU A 45 -6.35 -8.17 2.81
CA LEU A 45 -7.67 -7.64 2.48
C LEU A 45 -8.67 -8.11 3.51
N THR A 46 -9.71 -7.31 3.70
CA THR A 46 -10.88 -7.66 4.51
C THR A 46 -11.58 -8.94 4.02
N SER A 47 -11.38 -9.34 2.75
CA SER A 47 -11.88 -10.60 2.21
C SER A 47 -11.06 -11.11 1.01
N PRO A 48 -10.83 -12.44 0.88
CA PRO A 48 -10.05 -13.05 -0.20
C PRO A 48 -10.69 -12.89 -1.59
N ALA A 49 -12.00 -12.65 -1.63
CA ALA A 49 -12.76 -12.42 -2.86
C ALA A 49 -13.18 -10.95 -3.02
N CYS A 50 -12.54 -10.02 -2.30
CA CYS A 50 -12.90 -8.61 -2.38
C CYS A 50 -12.66 -8.10 -3.83
N PRO A 51 -13.72 -7.67 -4.54
CA PRO A 51 -13.59 -7.20 -5.92
C PRO A 51 -12.73 -5.94 -6.03
N ALA A 52 -12.59 -5.20 -4.93
CA ALA A 52 -11.75 -4.01 -4.83
C ALA A 52 -10.27 -4.31 -4.60
N GLY A 53 -9.88 -5.56 -4.29
CA GLY A 53 -8.50 -5.93 -3.99
C GLY A 53 -7.48 -5.47 -5.04
N PRO A 54 -7.67 -5.78 -6.34
CA PRO A 54 -6.79 -5.31 -7.42
C PRO A 54 -6.72 -3.78 -7.53
N GLN A 55 -7.84 -3.10 -7.25
CA GLN A 55 -7.89 -1.64 -7.28
C GLN A 55 -7.08 -1.03 -6.14
N ILE A 56 -7.21 -1.57 -4.93
CA ILE A 56 -6.45 -1.13 -3.74
C ILE A 56 -4.95 -1.34 -3.96
N VAL A 57 -4.57 -2.51 -4.49
CA VAL A 57 -3.17 -2.81 -4.84
C VAL A 57 -2.62 -1.81 -5.85
N GLN A 58 -3.39 -1.53 -6.90
CA GLN A 58 -2.96 -0.58 -7.93
C GLN A 58 -2.84 0.84 -7.37
N GLN A 59 -3.77 1.26 -6.51
CA GLN A 59 -3.71 2.56 -5.84
C GLN A 59 -2.52 2.67 -4.90
N ALA A 60 -2.24 1.64 -4.09
CA ALA A 60 -1.06 1.59 -3.22
C ALA A 60 0.24 1.66 -4.03
N LYS A 61 0.30 0.92 -5.13
CA LYS A 61 1.43 0.97 -6.06
C LYS A 61 1.67 2.38 -6.57
N MET A 62 0.63 2.99 -7.13
CA MET A 62 0.71 4.33 -7.68
C MET A 62 1.04 5.38 -6.61
N ALA A 63 0.51 5.25 -5.40
CA ALA A 63 0.79 6.20 -4.32
C ALA A 63 2.29 6.17 -3.92
N LEU A 64 2.89 4.99 -3.85
CA LEU A 64 4.30 4.82 -3.55
C LEU A 64 5.21 5.27 -4.70
N GLU A 65 4.89 4.89 -5.94
CA GLU A 65 5.65 5.27 -7.14
C GLU A 65 5.58 6.77 -7.47
N ARG A 66 4.74 7.54 -6.78
CA ARG A 66 4.73 9.01 -6.87
C ARG A 66 5.81 9.68 -6.03
N LEU A 67 6.42 8.96 -5.09
CA LEU A 67 7.52 9.47 -4.30
C LEU A 67 8.79 9.49 -5.17
N GLU A 68 9.53 10.60 -5.15
CA GLU A 68 10.74 10.77 -5.96
C GLU A 68 11.85 9.74 -5.64
N ASP A 69 11.81 9.18 -4.44
CA ASP A 69 12.73 8.16 -3.95
C ASP A 69 12.32 6.71 -4.29
N VAL A 70 11.20 6.51 -5.00
CA VAL A 70 10.65 5.19 -5.34
C VAL A 70 10.54 5.03 -6.86
N ASP A 71 11.23 4.03 -7.41
CA ASP A 71 11.22 3.66 -8.82
C ASP A 71 10.22 2.53 -9.11
N GLU A 72 10.06 1.60 -8.15
CA GLU A 72 9.19 0.43 -8.29
C GLU A 72 8.53 0.09 -6.95
N ALA A 73 7.21 -0.09 -6.95
CA ALA A 73 6.46 -0.61 -5.81
C ALA A 73 5.88 -2.00 -6.12
N SER A 74 6.11 -2.95 -5.20
CA SER A 74 5.55 -4.30 -5.22
C SER A 74 4.66 -4.51 -4.01
N ILE A 75 3.43 -4.96 -4.25
CA ILE A 75 2.43 -5.17 -3.21
C ILE A 75 2.05 -6.64 -3.24
N THR A 76 2.26 -7.30 -2.11
CA THR A 76 1.93 -8.70 -1.91
C THR A 76 0.73 -8.78 -0.97
N ILE A 77 -0.32 -9.47 -1.41
CA ILE A 77 -1.46 -9.78 -0.55
C ILE A 77 -1.22 -11.11 0.14
N THR A 78 -1.25 -11.09 1.47
CA THR A 78 -1.20 -12.29 2.33
C THR A 78 -2.55 -12.44 3.01
N LEU A 79 -3.13 -13.64 2.93
CA LEU A 79 -4.42 -14.02 3.51
C LEU A 79 -4.22 -14.98 4.68
#